data_AF-A0A9D5DQA0-F1
#
_entry.id   AF-A0A9D5DQA0-F1
#
_cell.length_a   1.000
_cell.length_b   1.000
_cell.length_c   1.000
_cell.angle_alpha   90.00
_cell.angle_beta   90.00
_cell.angle_gamma   90.00
#
_symmetry.space_group_name_H-M   'P 1'
#
loop_
_entity.id
_entity.type
_entity.pdbx_description
1 polymer ?
#
loop_
_entity_poly.entity_id
_entity_poly.type
_entity_poly.pdbx_seq_one_letter_code
_entity_poly.pdbx_strand_id
1 'polypeptide(L)'
;MKENGNRGLLTAILVCLILLVLGFGNGGTDMGSDFPQQIETFANEDQVLSLGDDKIIIHTSYNEIIVLQWNIDTQTFEKIQTYDYMLEE
;
A
#
# COMPACT_ATOMS: atom_id res chain seq x y z
N MET A 1 32.09 38.93 21.37
CA MET A 1 32.44 37.51 21.22
C MET A 1 32.23 37.16 19.76
N LYS A 2 33.27 36.74 19.03
CA LYS A 2 33.15 36.41 17.59
C LYS A 2 32.13 35.29 17.42
N GLU A 3 31.03 35.58 16.74
CA GLU A 3 30.08 34.55 16.35
C GLU A 3 30.79 33.62 15.37
N ASN A 4 31.09 32.40 15.81
CA ASN A 4 31.70 31.38 14.97
C ASN A 4 30.75 31.08 13.81
N GLY A 5 31.12 31.47 12.59
CA GLY A 5 30.32 31.27 11.36
C GLY A 5 29.93 29.82 11.09
N ASN A 6 30.58 28.87 11.75
CA ASN A 6 30.27 27.44 11.67
C ASN A 6 29.00 27.03 12.44
N ARG A 7 28.44 27.91 13.28
CA ARG A 7 27.18 27.61 14.01
C ARG A 7 26.04 27.35 13.04
N GLY A 8 25.85 28.18 12.02
CA GLY A 8 24.78 28.01 11.04
C GLY A 8 24.90 26.72 10.23
N LEU A 9 26.13 26.34 9.86
CA LEU A 9 26.40 25.08 9.16
C LEU A 9 26.07 23.87 10.03
N LEU A 10 26.48 23.88 11.31
CA LEU A 10 26.17 22.81 12.25
C LEU A 10 24.66 22.65 12.48
N THR A 11 23.92 23.75 12.59
CA THR A 11 22.46 23.71 12.74
C THR A 11 21.80 23.12 11.48
N ALA A 12 22.28 23.47 10.29
CA ALA A 12 21.76 22.93 9.04
C ALA A 12 21.99 21.41 8.92
N ILE A 13 23.20 20.93 9.27
CA ILE A 13 23.50 19.49 9.28
C ILE A 13 22.61 18.76 10.30
N LEU A 14 22.43 19.32 11.49
CA LEU A 14 21.58 18.74 12.52
C LEU A 14 20.12 18.62 12.06
N VAL A 15 19.58 19.67 11.44
CA VAL A 15 18.21 19.65 10.88
C VAL A 15 18.09 18.61 9.78
N CYS A 16 19.07 18.50 8.87
CA CYS A 16 19.06 17.45 7.85
C CYS A 16 19.10 16.04 8.46
N LEU A 17 19.91 15.82 9.51
CA LEU A 17 19.95 14.52 10.21
C LEU A 17 18.63 14.20 10.91
N ILE A 18 17.97 15.18 11.53
CA ILE A 18 16.64 15.01 12.14
C ILE A 18 15.61 14.68 11.05
N LEU A 19 15.65 15.37 9.91
CA LEU A 19 14.76 15.11 8.78
C LEU A 19 15.01 13.73 8.16
N LEU A 20 16.24 13.23 8.14
CA LEU A 20 16.53 11.86 7.72
C LEU A 20 15.98 10.85 8.73
N VAL A 21 16.23 11.03 10.03
CA VAL A 21 15.74 10.10 11.08
C VAL A 21 14.20 10.07 11.14
N LEU A 22 13.54 11.22 11.00
CA LEU A 22 12.07 11.31 10.98
C LEU A 22 11.47 10.95 9.61
N GLY A 23 12.17 11.24 8.52
CA GLY A 23 11.71 10.99 7.15
C GLY A 23 11.89 9.55 6.69
N PHE A 24 12.85 8.80 7.25
CA PHE A 24 12.99 7.36 7.01
C PHE A 24 12.09 6.49 7.92
N GLY A 25 11.41 7.09 8.91
CA GLY A 25 10.52 6.36 9.80
C GLY A 25 9.11 6.10 9.27
N ASN A 26 8.75 6.61 8.08
CA ASN A 26 7.39 6.51 7.54
C ASN A 26 7.39 6.60 6.00
N GLY A 27 8.23 5.78 5.36
CA GLY A 27 8.48 5.82 3.92
C GLY A 27 8.14 4.54 3.16
N GLY A 28 7.34 3.66 3.75
CA GLY A 28 6.80 2.49 3.07
C GLY A 28 5.64 1.99 3.89
N THR A 29 4.52 1.73 3.23
CA THR A 29 3.57 0.70 3.67
C THR A 29 4.39 -0.58 3.85
N ASP A 30 4.96 -0.77 5.04
CA ASP A 30 5.52 -2.03 5.49
C ASP A 30 4.31 -2.94 5.75
N MET A 31 3.61 -3.29 4.66
CA MET A 31 2.94 -4.57 4.63
C MET A 31 4.06 -5.54 4.86
N GLY A 32 4.05 -6.18 6.03
CA GLY A 32 4.92 -7.30 6.30
C GLY A 32 4.95 -8.21 5.07
N SER A 33 6.06 -8.92 4.91
CA SER A 33 6.36 -9.94 3.89
C SER A 33 5.24 -10.93 3.52
N ASP A 34 4.09 -10.83 4.17
CA ASP A 34 3.01 -11.77 4.24
C ASP A 34 1.87 -11.40 3.27
N PHE A 35 1.80 -10.17 2.73
CA PHE A 35 0.86 -9.88 1.65
C PHE A 35 1.40 -10.40 0.30
N PRO A 36 0.61 -11.19 -0.45
CA PRO A 36 1.12 -11.83 -1.66
C PRO A 36 1.41 -10.82 -2.76
N GLN A 37 2.61 -10.90 -3.35
CA GLN A 37 3.04 -10.02 -4.45
C GLN A 37 2.47 -10.43 -5.81
N GLN A 38 1.92 -11.65 -5.92
CA GLN A 38 1.36 -12.20 -7.15
C GLN A 38 0.06 -12.91 -6.82
N ILE A 39 -0.94 -12.75 -7.69
CA ILE A 39 -2.28 -13.29 -7.51
C ILE A 39 -2.70 -13.90 -8.84
N GLU A 40 -3.14 -15.15 -8.80
CA GLU A 40 -3.76 -15.83 -9.94
C GLU A 40 -5.27 -15.54 -9.92
N THR A 41 -5.80 -15.04 -11.03
CA THR A 41 -7.23 -14.74 -11.21
C THR A 41 -7.89 -15.81 -12.08
N PHE A 42 -9.23 -15.80 -12.14
CA PHE A 42 -9.99 -16.79 -12.90
C PHE A 42 -9.98 -16.51 -14.41
N ALA A 43 -9.79 -15.26 -14.82
CA ALA A 43 -9.68 -14.87 -16.23
C ALA A 43 -8.46 -13.96 -16.50
N ASN A 44 -7.93 -14.04 -17.71
CA ASN A 44 -6.84 -13.20 -18.20
C ASN A 44 -7.25 -11.72 -18.37
N GLU A 45 -8.55 -11.44 -18.40
CA GLU A 45 -9.11 -10.09 -18.58
C GLU A 45 -9.48 -9.43 -17.25
N ASP A 46 -9.37 -10.16 -16.14
CA ASP A 46 -9.69 -9.64 -14.82
C ASP A 46 -8.69 -8.54 -14.44
N GLN A 47 -9.20 -7.41 -13.95
CA GLN A 47 -8.35 -6.35 -13.42
C GLN A 47 -8.26 -6.47 -11.91
N VAL A 48 -7.02 -6.56 -11.40
CA VAL A 48 -6.74 -6.57 -9.96
C VAL A 48 -6.26 -5.19 -9.53
N LEU A 49 -6.98 -4.60 -8.58
CA LEU A 49 -6.66 -3.30 -8.00
C LEU A 49 -6.41 -3.47 -6.50
N SER A 50 -5.32 -2.89 -5.98
CA SER A 50 -5.09 -2.84 -4.54
C SER A 50 -6.04 -1.82 -3.89
N LEU A 51 -6.60 -2.17 -2.72
CA LEU A 51 -7.47 -1.31 -1.95
C LEU A 51 -6.97 -1.24 -0.50
N GLY A 52 -6.07 -0.31 -0.22
CA GLY A 52 -5.44 -0.20 1.10
C GLY A 52 -4.49 -1.36 1.38
N ASP A 53 -4.31 -1.67 2.66
CA ASP A 53 -3.18 -2.49 3.11
C ASP A 53 -3.42 -4.00 3.08
N ASP A 54 -4.67 -4.44 3.07
CA ASP A 54 -5.03 -5.85 3.23
C ASP A 54 -6.10 -6.32 2.25
N LYS A 55 -6.50 -5.48 1.28
CA LYS A 55 -7.59 -5.81 0.36
C LYS A 55 -7.20 -5.61 -1.09
N ILE A 56 -7.84 -6.40 -1.92
CA ILE A 56 -7.83 -6.28 -3.37
C ILE A 56 -9.25 -6.26 -3.90
N ILE A 57 -9.40 -5.62 -5.04
CA ILE A 57 -10.60 -5.66 -5.85
C ILE A 57 -10.26 -6.42 -7.13
N ILE A 58 -11.05 -7.43 -7.45
CA ILE A 58 -11.03 -8.11 -8.73
C ILE A 58 -12.26 -7.65 -9.51
N HIS A 59 -12.02 -6.91 -10.59
CA HIS A 59 -13.04 -6.55 -11.57
C HIS A 59 -13.04 -7.64 -12.65
N THR A 60 -14.16 -8.37 -12.76
CA THR A 60 -14.28 -9.48 -13.70
C THR A 60 -14.89 -9.01 -15.02
N SER A 61 -14.58 -9.71 -16.11
CA SER A 61 -15.17 -9.44 -17.43
C SER A 61 -16.69 -9.70 -17.50
N TYR A 62 -17.27 -10.31 -16.46
CA TYR A 62 -18.70 -10.59 -16.34
C TYR A 62 -19.48 -9.51 -15.56
N ASN A 63 -18.94 -8.29 -15.46
CA ASN A 63 -19.53 -7.16 -14.73
C ASN A 63 -19.70 -7.41 -13.22
N GLU A 64 -18.85 -8.25 -12.63
CA GLU A 64 -18.80 -8.42 -11.18
C GLU A 64 -17.56 -7.73 -10.61
N ILE A 65 -17.74 -7.08 -9.45
CA ILE A 65 -16.65 -6.57 -8.63
C ILE A 65 -16.58 -7.42 -7.38
N ILE A 66 -15.47 -8.14 -7.20
CA ILE A 66 -15.22 -8.99 -6.05
C ILE A 66 -14.19 -8.29 -5.16
N VAL A 67 -14.54 -8.05 -3.90
CA VAL A 67 -13.60 -7.53 -2.91
C VAL A 67 -13.12 -8.69 -2.04
N LEU A 68 -11.80 -8.86 -2.01
CA LEU A 68 -11.13 -9.88 -1.23
C LEU A 68 -10.25 -9.22 -0.17
N GLN A 69 -10.19 -9.82 1.02
CA GLN A 69 -9.32 -9.42 2.12
C GLN A 69 -8.31 -10.53 2.40
N TRP A 70 -7.05 -10.16 2.61
CA TRP A 70 -6.00 -11.07 2.98
C TRP A 70 -6.15 -11.49 4.44
N ASN A 71 -6.36 -12.78 4.69
CA ASN A 71 -6.34 -13.35 6.03
C ASN A 71 -4.90 -13.83 6.34
N ILE A 72 -4.26 -13.18 7.31
CA ILE A 72 -2.88 -13.46 7.72
C ILE A 72 -2.76 -14.84 8.38
N ASP A 73 -3.76 -15.27 9.15
CA ASP A 73 -3.73 -16.52 9.90
C ASP A 73 -3.82 -17.74 8.97
N THR A 74 -4.64 -17.64 7.93
CA THR A 74 -4.83 -18.71 6.95
C THR A 74 -3.97 -18.57 5.71
N GLN A 75 -3.34 -17.40 5.51
CA GLN A 75 -2.60 -17.04 4.29
C GLN A 75 -3.44 -17.22 3.03
N THR A 76 -4.71 -16.79 3.08
CA THR A 76 -5.65 -16.89 1.96
C THR A 76 -6.42 -15.60 1.76
N PHE A 77 -6.80 -15.32 0.53
CA PHE A 77 -7.80 -14.29 0.24
C PHE A 77 -9.21 -14.79 0.59
N GLU A 78 -9.87 -14.07 1.47
CA GLU A 78 -11.27 -14.30 1.83
C GLU A 78 -12.16 -13.30 1.12
N LYS A 79 -13.27 -13.79 0.57
CA LYS A 79 -14.27 -12.94 -0.08
C LYS A 79 -15.09 -12.21 0.97
N ILE A 80 -14.99 -10.89 0.96
CA ILE A 80 -15.76 -10.03 1.87
C ILE A 80 -16.99 -9.43 1.20
N GLN A 81 -16.93 -9.18 -0.11
CA GLN A 81 -18.07 -8.58 -0.81
C GLN A 81 -18.05 -8.90 -2.31
N THR A 82 -19.25 -8.97 -2.89
CA THR A 82 -19.47 -9.02 -4.33
C THR A 82 -20.50 -7.98 -4.71
N TYR A 83 -20.19 -7.21 -5.75
CA TYR A 83 -21.12 -6.30 -6.40
C TYR A 83 -21.33 -6.80 -7.82
N ASP A 84 -22.57 -7.16 -8.13
CA ASP A 84 -23.01 -7.35 -9.49
C ASP A 84 -23.55 -6.01 -9.97
N TYR A 85 -22.97 -5.46 -11.04
CA TYR A 85 -23.58 -4.35 -11.73
C TYR A 85 -24.02 -4.85 -13.11
N MET A 86 -25.27 -5.33 -13.17
CA MET A 86 -25.99 -5.41 -14.41
C MET A 86 -25.97 -4.00 -15.02
N LEU A 87 -25.26 -3.83 -16.13
CA LEU A 87 -25.48 -2.67 -17.01
C LEU A 87 -26.94 -2.77 -17.42
N GLU A 88 -27.83 -2.05 -16.73
CA GLU A 88 -29.15 -1.79 -17.27
C GLU A 88 -28.93 -1.12 -18.64
N GLU A 89 -29.42 -1.79 -19.70
CA GLU A 89 -29.32 -1.34 -21.10
C GLU A 89 -29.78 0.11 -21.32
#